data_AF-A0A9D4YUF2-F1
#
_entry.id   AF-A0A9D4YUF2-F1
#
_cell.length_a   1.000
_cell.length_b   1.000
_cell.length_c   1.000
_cell.angle_alpha   90.00
_cell.angle_beta   90.00
_cell.angle_gamma   90.00
#
_symmetry.space_group_name_H-M   'P 1'
#
loop_
_entity.id
_entity.type
_entity.pdbx_description
1 polymer ?
#
loop_
_entity_poly.entity_id
_entity_poly.type
_entity_poly.pdbx_seq_one_letter_code
_entity_poly.pdbx_strand_id
1 'polypeptide(L)'
;MAVSSARAQLGDSCSTVAPGSNLQCCKTKVAEGTADSWCSDTYPELYPDGSSCGTVTPGTEKECCEAKIADGQRDAWCEQNYSELYPVAESCGTVTSGYRRKCCRTKLANGEEADDWCKENYAELYAPPGSTCLSVNPADLEKCCADKAAAGTADETCPAPPGSTCASVNPVDFDKCCADKAEEGTADATCPSTPLAPGNYADFPYMAYLESPAAPNGTCGGALVAPGYVLTAAQCVFKGGEAADAADVKVWVDGKQYTVEAVLVDTDNAQFAEFQNPKSENSWDIAMLALANDSDAKYAALPLADLPVNGDWINTSAWKDAGSNVETAMVPAWDGCAPGWADEFCAGGSGFLQACPSDKGSPAMSSNTLVGITSGPGCDGTAANYGYFVKLADKDILQQITVWLNNRGTVGQDQNIQNWLIEANTYLYGK
;
A
#
# COMPACT_ATOMS: atom_id res chain seq x y z
N MET A 1 16.23 -43.87 -33.83
CA MET A 1 15.17 -44.34 -32.91
C MET A 1 15.00 -43.28 -31.85
N ALA A 2 13.80 -42.70 -31.76
CA ALA A 2 13.49 -41.56 -30.90
C ALA A 2 13.40 -41.99 -29.42
N VAL A 3 13.92 -41.17 -28.51
CA VAL A 3 13.73 -41.32 -27.06
C VAL A 3 12.69 -40.27 -26.63
N SER A 4 11.50 -40.75 -26.28
CA SER A 4 10.36 -39.96 -25.82
C SER A 4 10.58 -39.51 -24.38
N SER A 5 10.62 -38.20 -24.12
CA SER A 5 10.55 -37.64 -22.77
C SER A 5 9.10 -37.72 -22.29
N ALA A 6 8.83 -38.51 -21.25
CA ALA A 6 7.55 -38.50 -20.58
C ALA A 6 7.40 -37.18 -19.82
N ARG A 7 6.54 -36.30 -20.34
CA ARG A 7 6.04 -35.11 -19.64
C ARG A 7 5.03 -35.62 -18.61
N ALA A 8 5.27 -35.41 -17.32
CA ALA A 8 4.28 -35.68 -16.29
C ALA A 8 3.04 -34.82 -16.57
N GLN A 9 1.86 -35.44 -16.59
CA GLN A 9 0.58 -34.73 -16.68
C GLN A 9 0.33 -34.01 -15.34
N LEU A 10 -0.10 -32.75 -15.41
CA LEU A 10 -0.61 -31.99 -14.27
C LEU A 10 -1.82 -32.75 -13.69
N GLY A 11 -1.62 -33.52 -12.61
CA GLY A 11 -2.69 -34.25 -11.91
C GLY A 11 -2.27 -35.43 -11.02
N ASP A 12 -1.11 -36.06 -11.24
CA ASP A 12 -0.73 -37.29 -10.51
C ASP A 12 0.12 -37.03 -9.26
N SER A 13 0.00 -37.89 -8.23
CA SER A 13 0.80 -37.84 -6.99
C SER A 13 2.29 -38.05 -7.27
N CYS A 14 3.17 -37.37 -6.54
CA CYS A 14 4.62 -37.56 -6.67
C CYS A 14 5.11 -38.95 -6.22
N SER A 15 4.24 -39.83 -5.72
CA SER A 15 4.51 -41.25 -5.50
C SER A 15 4.63 -42.06 -6.80
N THR A 16 4.06 -41.57 -7.91
CA THR A 16 3.94 -42.31 -9.17
C THR A 16 5.02 -41.92 -10.19
N VAL A 17 5.84 -40.91 -9.90
CA VAL A 17 6.97 -40.53 -10.75
C VAL A 17 8.11 -41.54 -10.64
N ALA A 18 9.01 -41.53 -11.63
CA ALA A 18 10.15 -42.44 -11.66
C ALA A 18 10.99 -42.36 -10.37
N PRO A 19 11.42 -43.51 -9.81
CA PRO A 19 12.25 -43.55 -8.61
C PRO A 19 13.48 -42.65 -8.75
N GLY A 20 13.65 -41.72 -7.81
CA GLY A 20 14.72 -40.72 -7.81
C GLY A 20 14.31 -39.33 -8.31
N SER A 21 13.11 -39.18 -8.87
CA SER A 21 12.53 -37.86 -9.24
C SER A 21 11.51 -37.34 -8.22
N ASN A 22 11.20 -38.13 -7.20
CA ASN A 22 10.14 -37.86 -6.25
C ASN A 22 10.39 -36.59 -5.42
N LEU A 23 11.62 -36.39 -4.92
CA LEU A 23 12.00 -35.20 -4.15
C LEU A 23 11.84 -33.90 -4.97
N GLN A 24 12.23 -33.92 -6.25
CA GLN A 24 12.11 -32.76 -7.11
C GLN A 24 10.65 -32.46 -7.46
N CYS A 25 9.84 -33.50 -7.71
CA CYS A 25 8.39 -33.37 -7.86
C CYS A 25 7.76 -32.70 -6.64
N CYS A 26 8.11 -33.16 -5.43
CA CYS A 26 7.61 -32.60 -4.19
C CYS A 26 8.03 -31.14 -3.99
N LYS A 27 9.28 -30.78 -4.29
CA LYS A 27 9.73 -29.37 -4.24
C LYS A 27 8.99 -28.45 -5.21
N THR A 28 8.74 -28.92 -6.43
CA THR A 28 7.96 -28.16 -7.42
C THR A 28 6.52 -27.96 -6.96
N LYS A 29 5.85 -29.01 -6.45
CA LYS A 29 4.48 -28.89 -5.95
C LYS A 29 4.36 -28.00 -4.72
N VAL A 30 5.36 -27.97 -3.83
CA VAL A 30 5.43 -27.00 -2.73
C VAL A 30 5.50 -25.57 -3.27
N ALA A 31 6.39 -25.31 -4.24
CA ALA A 31 6.55 -23.99 -4.84
C ALA A 31 5.30 -23.51 -5.61
N GLU A 32 4.52 -24.44 -6.16
CA GLU A 32 3.30 -24.15 -6.91
C GLU A 32 2.03 -24.17 -6.04
N GLY A 33 2.14 -24.44 -4.73
CA GLY A 33 0.98 -24.52 -3.81
C GLY A 33 0.04 -25.71 -4.09
N THR A 34 0.53 -26.75 -4.76
CA THR A 34 -0.23 -27.94 -5.17
C THR A 34 0.27 -29.22 -4.48
N ALA A 35 0.86 -29.08 -3.29
CA ALA A 35 1.43 -30.17 -2.52
C ALA A 35 0.46 -31.35 -2.33
N ASP A 36 0.95 -32.57 -2.55
CA ASP A 36 0.18 -33.80 -2.34
C ASP A 36 0.59 -34.52 -1.05
N SER A 37 -0.35 -35.22 -0.41
CA SER A 37 -0.19 -35.81 0.93
C SER A 37 0.94 -36.84 1.02
N TRP A 38 1.29 -37.48 -0.10
CA TRP A 38 2.42 -38.41 -0.12
C TRP A 38 3.76 -37.68 0.05
N CYS A 39 3.88 -36.45 -0.47
CA CYS A 39 5.08 -35.64 -0.29
C CYS A 39 5.29 -35.20 1.16
N SER A 40 4.23 -34.84 1.88
CA SER A 40 4.33 -34.46 3.30
C SER A 40 4.76 -35.63 4.18
N ASP A 41 4.29 -36.84 3.88
CA ASP A 41 4.64 -38.04 4.64
C ASP A 41 6.07 -38.51 4.36
N THR A 42 6.55 -38.34 3.12
CA THR A 42 7.83 -38.90 2.66
C THR A 42 9.01 -37.95 2.83
N TYR A 43 8.78 -36.64 2.75
CA TYR A 43 9.80 -35.58 2.86
C TYR A 43 9.35 -34.49 3.85
N PRO A 44 9.09 -34.82 5.13
CA PRO A 44 8.55 -33.88 6.12
C PRO A 44 9.44 -32.65 6.34
N GLU A 45 10.74 -32.74 6.04
CA GLU A 45 11.67 -31.61 6.07
C GLU A 45 11.37 -30.51 5.04
N LEU A 46 10.59 -30.81 3.99
CA LEU A 46 10.09 -29.81 3.05
C LEU A 46 8.85 -29.08 3.59
N TYR A 47 8.27 -29.56 4.69
CA TYR A 47 7.02 -29.10 5.30
C TYR A 47 7.18 -28.87 6.81
N PRO A 48 8.07 -27.97 7.25
CA PRO A 48 8.29 -27.73 8.67
C PRO A 48 7.02 -27.20 9.37
N ASP A 49 6.92 -27.52 10.67
CA ASP A 49 5.77 -27.30 11.55
C ASP A 49 5.16 -25.89 11.44
N GLY A 50 3.83 -25.82 11.35
CA GLY A 50 3.05 -24.57 11.33
C GLY A 50 2.20 -24.37 10.07
N SER A 51 2.45 -25.14 9.02
CA SER A 51 1.73 -24.99 7.74
C SER A 51 0.26 -25.48 7.80
N SER A 52 -0.06 -26.55 8.55
CA SER A 52 -1.46 -26.97 8.78
C SER A 52 -1.77 -27.43 10.22
N CYS A 53 -2.93 -27.08 10.75
CA CYS A 53 -3.42 -27.51 12.07
C CYS A 53 -3.84 -28.98 12.12
N GLY A 54 -3.87 -29.68 10.98
CA GLY A 54 -4.03 -31.14 10.94
C GLY A 54 -2.78 -31.92 11.35
N THR A 55 -1.64 -31.23 11.51
CA THR A 55 -0.34 -31.85 11.84
C THR A 55 0.10 -31.55 13.27
N VAL A 56 -0.72 -30.83 14.06
CA VAL A 56 -0.42 -30.57 15.48
C VAL A 56 -0.75 -31.78 16.35
N THR A 57 -0.46 -31.68 17.64
CA THR A 57 -0.70 -32.80 18.57
C THR A 57 -2.19 -33.17 18.63
N PRO A 58 -2.54 -34.47 18.60
CA PRO A 58 -3.92 -34.89 18.73
C PRO A 58 -4.57 -34.39 20.02
N GLY A 59 -5.68 -33.67 19.89
CA GLY A 59 -6.38 -32.98 20.98
C GLY A 59 -6.14 -31.48 21.05
N THR A 60 -5.20 -30.90 20.28
CA THR A 60 -4.91 -29.45 20.25
C THR A 60 -5.29 -28.79 18.93
N GLU A 61 -5.90 -29.52 18.00
CA GLU A 61 -6.17 -29.07 16.64
C GLU A 61 -7.16 -27.91 16.59
N LYS A 62 -8.19 -27.92 17.45
CA LYS A 62 -9.18 -26.85 17.54
C LYS A 62 -8.58 -25.51 17.97
N GLU A 63 -7.71 -25.53 18.98
CA GLU A 63 -7.02 -24.33 19.48
C GLU A 63 -6.07 -23.75 18.41
N CYS A 64 -5.39 -24.61 17.65
CA CYS A 64 -4.62 -24.19 16.49
C CYS A 64 -5.50 -23.52 15.42
N CYS A 65 -6.67 -24.09 15.12
CA CYS A 65 -7.61 -23.51 14.17
C CYS A 65 -8.11 -22.13 14.63
N GLU A 66 -8.45 -21.97 15.91
CA GLU A 66 -8.88 -20.70 16.49
C GLU A 66 -7.76 -19.65 16.47
N ALA A 67 -6.51 -20.05 16.76
CA ALA A 67 -5.35 -19.17 16.66
C ALA A 67 -5.08 -18.70 15.22
N LYS A 68 -5.14 -19.61 14.24
CA LYS A 68 -5.00 -19.24 12.82
C LYS A 68 -6.10 -18.30 12.36
N ILE A 69 -7.34 -18.50 12.81
CA ILE A 69 -8.46 -17.58 12.52
C ILE A 69 -8.19 -16.20 13.14
N ALA A 70 -7.70 -16.14 14.38
CA ALA A 70 -7.34 -14.89 15.05
C ALA A 70 -6.22 -14.14 14.31
N ASP A 71 -5.28 -14.88 13.72
CA ASP A 71 -4.16 -14.37 12.94
C ASP A 71 -4.49 -14.14 11.44
N GLY A 72 -5.76 -14.30 11.05
CA GLY A 72 -6.23 -14.09 9.67
C GLY A 72 -5.74 -15.12 8.65
N GLN A 73 -5.16 -16.23 9.11
CA GLN A 73 -4.69 -17.33 8.30
C GLN A 73 -5.82 -18.33 8.00
N ARG A 74 -5.77 -18.95 6.83
CA ARG A 74 -6.70 -20.03 6.46
C ARG A 74 -5.99 -21.36 6.47
N ASP A 75 -6.72 -22.40 6.87
CA ASP A 75 -6.21 -23.76 6.96
C ASP A 75 -7.26 -24.72 6.41
N ALA A 76 -6.96 -25.33 5.26
CA ALA A 76 -7.89 -26.18 4.55
C ALA A 76 -8.34 -27.39 5.41
N TRP A 77 -7.48 -27.86 6.32
CA TRP A 77 -7.83 -28.93 7.24
C TRP A 77 -8.82 -28.45 8.31
N CYS A 78 -8.65 -27.23 8.83
CA CYS A 78 -9.61 -26.62 9.77
C CYS A 78 -10.98 -26.36 9.12
N GLU A 79 -11.00 -25.90 7.87
CA GLU A 79 -12.25 -25.65 7.13
C GLU A 79 -13.07 -26.94 6.93
N GLN A 80 -12.38 -28.07 6.77
CA GLN A 80 -13.00 -29.37 6.58
C GLN A 80 -13.48 -30.01 7.90
N ASN A 81 -12.75 -29.84 9.00
CA ASN A 81 -12.97 -30.59 10.25
C ASN A 81 -13.61 -29.77 11.38
N TYR A 82 -13.53 -28.43 11.32
CA TYR A 82 -14.12 -27.50 12.28
C TYR A 82 -14.89 -26.38 11.54
N SER A 83 -15.74 -26.77 10.58
CA SER A 83 -16.52 -25.85 9.74
C SER A 83 -17.36 -24.83 10.51
N GLU A 84 -17.75 -25.14 11.74
CA GLU A 84 -18.48 -24.26 12.67
C GLU A 84 -17.66 -23.06 13.15
N LEU A 85 -16.33 -23.10 13.04
CA LEU A 85 -15.43 -21.97 13.30
C LEU A 85 -15.32 -21.03 12.08
N TYR A 86 -15.86 -21.42 10.93
CA TYR A 86 -15.89 -20.65 9.68
C TYR A 86 -17.32 -20.32 9.20
N PRO A 87 -18.25 -19.86 10.06
CA PRO A 87 -19.61 -19.66 9.63
C PRO A 87 -19.73 -18.42 8.74
N VAL A 88 -20.52 -18.54 7.67
CA VAL A 88 -21.11 -17.39 6.97
C VAL A 88 -22.10 -16.75 7.95
N ALA A 89 -21.80 -15.56 8.46
CA ALA A 89 -22.63 -14.94 9.49
C ALA A 89 -24.05 -14.60 8.95
N GLU A 90 -25.06 -14.73 9.82
CA GLU A 90 -26.45 -14.36 9.49
C GLU A 90 -26.56 -12.89 9.02
N SER A 91 -25.70 -11.99 9.51
CA SER A 91 -25.46 -10.67 8.93
C SER A 91 -23.98 -10.44 8.64
N CYS A 92 -23.65 -9.92 7.46
CA CYS A 92 -22.27 -9.60 7.11
C CYS A 92 -21.67 -8.44 7.92
N GLY A 93 -22.48 -7.70 8.70
CA GLY A 93 -22.00 -6.68 9.63
C GLY A 93 -21.29 -7.25 10.87
N THR A 94 -21.51 -8.53 11.20
CA THR A 94 -20.86 -9.20 12.34
C THR A 94 -19.55 -9.90 11.97
N VAL A 95 -19.23 -9.94 10.68
CA VAL A 95 -17.93 -10.42 10.18
C VAL A 95 -16.86 -9.35 10.42
N THR A 96 -15.61 -9.76 10.64
CA THR A 96 -14.45 -8.86 10.74
C THR A 96 -14.38 -7.90 9.54
N SER A 97 -14.06 -6.63 9.79
CA SER A 97 -14.23 -5.51 8.85
C SER A 97 -13.62 -5.73 7.46
N GLY A 98 -12.42 -6.32 7.37
CA GLY A 98 -11.75 -6.65 6.09
C GLY A 98 -12.47 -7.70 5.23
N TYR A 99 -13.43 -8.44 5.80
CA TYR A 99 -14.15 -9.51 5.11
C TYR A 99 -15.63 -9.19 4.86
N ARG A 100 -16.15 -8.07 5.36
CA ARG A 100 -17.58 -7.72 5.25
C ARG A 100 -18.04 -7.55 3.80
N ARG A 101 -17.24 -6.87 2.96
CA ARG A 101 -17.52 -6.73 1.53
C ARG A 101 -17.52 -8.09 0.80
N LYS A 102 -16.59 -8.97 1.18
CA LYS A 102 -16.51 -10.33 0.62
C LYS A 102 -17.73 -11.17 1.03
N CYS A 103 -18.16 -11.09 2.29
CA CYS A 103 -19.39 -11.71 2.77
C CYS A 103 -20.62 -11.25 1.97
N CYS A 104 -20.79 -9.94 1.78
CA CYS A 104 -21.91 -9.39 1.00
C CYS A 104 -21.90 -9.90 -0.46
N ARG A 105 -20.72 -9.95 -1.11
CA ARG A 105 -20.56 -10.52 -2.46
C ARG A 105 -20.87 -12.01 -2.51
N THR A 106 -20.49 -12.78 -1.50
CA THR A 106 -20.77 -14.22 -1.43
C THR A 106 -22.26 -14.49 -1.29
N LYS A 107 -22.97 -13.76 -0.42
CA LYS A 107 -24.43 -13.88 -0.29
C LYS A 107 -25.15 -13.58 -1.61
N LEU A 108 -24.73 -12.51 -2.30
CA LEU A 108 -25.24 -12.17 -3.63
C LEU A 108 -24.98 -13.27 -4.66
N ALA A 109 -23.75 -13.83 -4.67
CA ALA A 109 -23.37 -14.91 -5.59
C ALA A 109 -24.12 -16.22 -5.33
N ASN A 110 -24.47 -16.50 -4.08
CA ASN A 110 -25.25 -17.67 -3.68
C ASN A 110 -26.77 -17.48 -3.87
N GLY A 111 -27.23 -16.29 -4.27
CA GLY A 111 -28.65 -15.97 -4.39
C GLY A 111 -29.39 -15.87 -3.05
N GLU A 112 -28.65 -15.63 -1.97
CA GLU A 112 -29.21 -15.41 -0.63
C GLU A 112 -29.79 -14.00 -0.53
N GLU A 113 -30.85 -13.79 0.26
CA GLU A 113 -31.36 -12.44 0.52
C GLU A 113 -30.27 -11.61 1.20
N ALA A 114 -29.98 -10.45 0.60
CA ALA A 114 -29.05 -9.48 1.16
C ALA A 114 -29.58 -8.99 2.51
N ASP A 115 -28.77 -9.12 3.57
CA ASP A 115 -29.11 -8.52 4.86
C ASP A 115 -29.06 -6.99 4.78
N ASP A 116 -29.85 -6.31 5.59
CA ASP A 116 -30.04 -4.86 5.50
C ASP A 116 -28.74 -4.08 5.70
N TRP A 117 -27.79 -4.66 6.47
CA TRP A 117 -26.46 -4.09 6.65
C TRP A 117 -25.67 -4.05 5.33
N CYS A 118 -25.73 -5.12 4.52
CA CYS A 118 -25.13 -5.12 3.18
C CYS A 118 -25.79 -4.11 2.22
N LYS A 119 -27.12 -3.94 2.28
CA LYS A 119 -27.83 -2.96 1.44
C LYS A 119 -27.50 -1.52 1.81
N GLU A 120 -27.24 -1.24 3.08
CA GLU A 120 -26.91 0.09 3.58
C GLU A 120 -25.44 0.46 3.34
N ASN A 121 -24.51 -0.49 3.51
CA ASN A 121 -23.06 -0.23 3.46
C ASN A 121 -22.40 -0.56 2.11
N TYR A 122 -23.07 -1.36 1.28
CA TYR A 122 -22.61 -1.76 -0.05
C TYR A 122 -23.77 -1.73 -1.06
N ALA A 123 -24.56 -0.65 -1.06
CA ALA A 123 -25.73 -0.48 -1.91
C ALA A 123 -25.44 -0.72 -3.40
N GLU A 124 -24.21 -0.44 -3.84
CA GLU A 124 -23.73 -0.66 -5.21
C GLU A 124 -23.71 -2.14 -5.61
N LEU A 125 -23.61 -3.07 -4.66
CA LEU A 125 -23.64 -4.51 -4.93
C LEU A 125 -25.06 -5.03 -5.19
N TYR A 126 -26.10 -4.30 -4.80
CA TYR A 126 -27.50 -4.76 -4.80
C TYR A 126 -28.43 -3.93 -5.68
N ALA A 127 -27.89 -2.98 -6.44
CA ALA A 127 -28.67 -2.20 -7.41
C ALA A 127 -29.22 -3.12 -8.52
N PRO A 128 -30.42 -2.83 -9.08
CA PRO A 128 -30.99 -3.65 -10.15
C PRO A 128 -30.04 -3.73 -11.36
N PRO A 129 -29.93 -4.89 -12.02
CA PRO A 129 -29.04 -5.07 -13.17
C PRO A 129 -29.33 -4.03 -14.27
N GLY A 130 -28.31 -3.24 -14.63
CA GLY A 130 -28.38 -2.27 -15.73
C GLY A 130 -28.62 -0.81 -15.32
N SER A 131 -28.79 -0.53 -14.03
CA SER A 131 -28.84 0.85 -13.52
C SER A 131 -27.51 1.58 -13.75
N THR A 132 -26.37 0.93 -13.47
CA THR A 132 -25.03 1.37 -13.86
C THR A 132 -24.22 0.24 -14.49
N CYS A 133 -23.17 0.53 -15.27
CA CYS A 133 -22.30 -0.50 -15.83
C CYS A 133 -21.32 -1.08 -14.79
N LEU A 134 -21.13 -0.45 -13.62
CA LEU A 134 -20.46 -1.07 -12.47
C LEU A 134 -21.22 -2.27 -11.90
N SER A 135 -22.53 -2.37 -12.16
CA SER A 135 -23.37 -3.45 -11.64
C SER A 135 -23.35 -4.71 -12.50
N VAL A 136 -22.61 -4.72 -13.63
CA VAL A 136 -22.49 -5.91 -14.49
C VAL A 136 -21.23 -6.69 -14.17
N ASN A 137 -21.18 -7.94 -14.63
CA ASN A 137 -19.97 -8.77 -14.53
C ASN A 137 -18.78 -8.04 -15.18
N PRO A 138 -17.57 -8.06 -14.59
CA PRO A 138 -16.37 -7.47 -15.21
C PRO A 138 -16.13 -7.90 -16.67
N ALA A 139 -16.47 -9.14 -17.04
CA ALA A 139 -16.36 -9.63 -18.42
C ALA A 139 -17.35 -8.97 -19.40
N ASP A 140 -18.45 -8.41 -18.89
CA ASP A 140 -19.53 -7.77 -19.64
C ASP A 140 -19.50 -6.23 -19.54
N LEU A 141 -18.56 -5.67 -18.75
CA LEU A 141 -18.42 -4.24 -18.51
C LEU A 141 -18.22 -3.45 -19.80
N GLU A 142 -17.29 -3.90 -20.66
CA GLU A 142 -16.97 -3.26 -21.94
C GLU A 142 -18.20 -3.23 -22.87
N LYS A 143 -18.95 -4.33 -22.91
CA LYS A 143 -20.18 -4.45 -23.69
C LYS A 143 -21.28 -3.52 -23.17
N CYS A 144 -21.48 -3.46 -21.86
CA CYS A 144 -22.45 -2.55 -21.23
C CYS A 144 -22.15 -1.09 -21.57
N CYS A 145 -20.89 -0.69 -21.46
CA CYS A 145 -20.45 0.66 -21.75
C CYS A 145 -20.63 1.03 -23.23
N ALA A 146 -20.28 0.12 -24.14
CA ALA A 146 -20.48 0.31 -25.57
C ALA A 146 -21.96 0.44 -25.95
N ASP A 147 -22.82 -0.43 -25.40
CA ASP A 147 -24.26 -0.44 -25.68
C ASP A 147 -24.94 0.83 -25.15
N LYS A 148 -24.58 1.30 -23.94
CA LYS A 148 -25.10 2.55 -23.36
C LYS A 148 -24.61 3.81 -24.09
N ALA A 149 -23.36 3.83 -24.56
CA ALA A 149 -22.84 4.91 -25.39
C ALA A 149 -23.54 4.99 -26.75
N ALA A 150 -23.76 3.84 -27.40
CA ALA A 150 -24.50 3.76 -28.67
C ALA A 150 -25.99 4.17 -28.52
N ALA A 151 -26.57 3.97 -27.33
CA ALA A 151 -27.93 4.38 -27.00
C ALA A 151 -28.06 5.86 -26.55
N GLY A 152 -26.95 6.61 -26.44
CA GLY A 152 -26.96 7.99 -25.97
C GLY A 152 -27.23 8.15 -24.47
N THR A 153 -27.08 7.08 -23.69
CA THR A 153 -27.26 7.04 -22.23
C THR A 153 -25.94 6.63 -21.56
N ALA A 154 -24.86 7.33 -21.91
CA ALA A 154 -23.52 7.03 -21.42
C ALA A 154 -23.51 7.00 -19.88
N ASP A 155 -22.83 5.99 -19.33
CA ASP A 155 -22.78 5.74 -17.90
C ASP A 155 -21.53 6.39 -17.31
N GLU A 156 -21.68 7.25 -16.30
CA GLU A 156 -20.55 7.96 -15.68
C GLU A 156 -19.57 7.00 -14.98
N THR A 157 -20.01 5.78 -14.69
CA THR A 157 -19.16 4.75 -14.08
C THR A 157 -18.40 3.90 -15.09
N CYS A 158 -18.61 4.11 -16.40
CA CYS A 158 -17.84 3.45 -17.43
C CYS A 158 -16.43 4.05 -17.49
N PRO A 159 -15.37 3.23 -17.51
CA PRO A 159 -14.06 3.74 -17.85
C PRO A 159 -14.15 4.44 -19.20
N ALA A 160 -13.51 5.61 -19.30
CA ALA A 160 -13.43 6.34 -20.55
C ALA A 160 -12.92 5.36 -21.64
N PRO A 161 -13.52 5.34 -22.85
CA PRO A 161 -13.22 4.32 -23.84
C PRO A 161 -11.71 4.14 -24.04
N PRO A 162 -11.20 2.92 -24.30
CA PRO A 162 -9.76 2.69 -24.47
C PRO A 162 -9.16 3.68 -25.47
N GLY A 163 -8.21 4.50 -25.02
CA GLY A 163 -7.55 5.53 -25.84
C GLY A 163 -8.21 6.92 -25.82
N SER A 164 -9.33 7.10 -25.14
CA SER A 164 -9.95 8.44 -24.96
C SER A 164 -9.14 9.34 -24.05
N THR A 165 -8.52 8.78 -23.00
CA THR A 165 -7.44 9.43 -22.24
C THR A 165 -6.22 8.51 -22.10
N CYS A 166 -5.01 9.02 -21.93
CA CYS A 166 -3.85 8.16 -21.68
C CYS A 166 -3.83 7.61 -20.24
N ALA A 167 -4.56 8.21 -19.30
CA ALA A 167 -4.77 7.60 -17.98
C ALA A 167 -5.51 6.25 -18.02
N SER A 168 -6.21 5.94 -19.12
CA SER A 168 -6.96 4.69 -19.26
C SER A 168 -6.16 3.57 -19.96
N VAL A 169 -4.91 3.80 -20.35
CA VAL A 169 -4.06 2.76 -20.96
C VAL A 169 -3.22 2.05 -19.90
N ASN A 170 -2.68 0.88 -20.25
CA ASN A 170 -1.75 0.18 -19.37
C ASN A 170 -0.55 1.09 -19.04
N PRO A 171 -0.06 1.11 -17.78
CA PRO A 171 1.11 1.91 -17.39
C PRO A 171 2.34 1.75 -18.30
N VAL A 172 2.57 0.56 -18.87
CA VAL A 172 3.69 0.33 -19.80
C VAL A 172 3.50 0.97 -21.18
N ASP A 173 2.25 1.23 -21.56
CA ASP A 173 1.85 1.83 -22.84
C ASP A 173 1.53 3.33 -22.71
N PHE A 174 1.59 3.88 -21.49
CA PHE A 174 1.26 5.27 -21.18
C PHE A 174 2.12 6.26 -21.96
N ASP A 175 3.43 6.06 -21.96
CA ASP A 175 4.39 6.93 -22.66
C ASP A 175 4.17 6.93 -24.17
N LYS A 176 3.84 5.75 -24.70
CA LYS A 176 3.50 5.57 -26.10
C LYS A 176 2.20 6.28 -26.44
N CYS A 177 1.16 6.13 -25.62
CA CYS A 177 -0.10 6.84 -25.79
C CYS A 177 0.11 8.36 -25.81
N CYS A 178 0.91 8.88 -24.88
CA CYS A 178 1.20 10.32 -24.80
C CYS A 178 2.00 10.83 -25.99
N ALA A 179 2.99 10.06 -26.45
CA ALA A 179 3.75 10.38 -27.66
C ALA A 179 2.86 10.38 -28.91
N ASP A 180 2.05 9.33 -29.09
CA ASP A 180 1.15 9.18 -30.24
C ASP A 180 0.11 10.34 -30.27
N LYS A 181 -0.49 10.71 -29.14
CA LYS A 181 -1.43 11.85 -29.06
C LYS A 181 -0.78 13.23 -29.27
N ALA A 182 0.48 13.39 -28.88
CA ALA A 182 1.23 14.61 -29.15
C ALA A 182 1.54 14.76 -30.65
N GLU A 183 1.92 13.69 -31.33
CA GLU A 183 2.16 13.66 -32.78
C GLU A 183 0.85 13.90 -33.59
N GLU A 184 -0.28 13.42 -33.08
CA GLU A 184 -1.60 13.60 -33.68
C GLU A 184 -2.25 14.97 -33.39
N GLY A 185 -1.65 15.80 -32.52
CA GLY A 185 -2.20 17.09 -32.12
C GLY A 185 -3.45 17.00 -31.23
N THR A 186 -3.66 15.85 -30.59
CA THR A 186 -4.78 15.52 -29.71
C THR A 186 -4.30 15.37 -28.26
N ALA A 187 -3.42 16.29 -27.85
CA ALA A 187 -2.75 16.27 -26.55
C ALA A 187 -3.72 15.99 -25.40
N ASP A 188 -3.38 15.00 -24.60
CA ASP A 188 -4.19 14.53 -23.49
C ASP A 188 -3.90 15.33 -22.22
N ALA A 189 -4.94 15.73 -21.48
CA ALA A 189 -4.77 16.43 -20.22
C ALA A 189 -4.18 15.52 -19.11
N THR A 190 -4.32 14.19 -19.24
CA THR A 190 -3.69 13.22 -18.33
C THR A 190 -2.25 12.92 -18.70
N CYS A 191 -1.87 13.18 -19.95
CA CYS A 191 -0.47 13.13 -20.33
C CYS A 191 0.26 14.27 -19.63
N PRO A 192 1.47 14.03 -19.12
CA PRO A 192 2.28 15.10 -18.60
C PRO A 192 2.48 16.13 -19.71
N SER A 193 1.80 17.26 -19.56
CA SER A 193 2.09 18.47 -20.32
C SER A 193 3.40 19.00 -19.73
N THR A 194 4.53 18.42 -20.16
CA THR A 194 5.95 18.81 -19.99
C THR A 194 6.29 19.97 -19.03
N PRO A 195 7.45 19.97 -18.33
CA PRO A 195 8.18 18.93 -17.61
C PRO A 195 7.79 19.00 -16.11
N LEU A 196 8.55 18.35 -15.23
CA LEU A 196 8.67 18.69 -13.82
C LEU A 196 8.37 20.18 -13.57
N ALA A 197 7.29 20.48 -12.84
CA ALA A 197 6.96 21.87 -12.55
C ALA A 197 7.94 22.36 -11.46
N PRO A 198 8.77 23.39 -11.73
CA PRO A 198 9.50 24.03 -10.65
C PRO A 198 8.48 24.75 -9.77
N GLY A 199 8.29 24.25 -8.56
CA GLY A 199 7.48 24.90 -7.55
C GLY A 199 8.36 25.63 -6.54
N ASN A 200 7.89 26.80 -6.10
CA ASN A 200 8.47 27.42 -4.91
C ASN A 200 7.99 26.63 -3.69
N TYR A 201 8.82 26.49 -2.65
CA TYR A 201 8.37 25.85 -1.40
C TYR A 201 7.09 26.49 -0.84
N ALA A 202 6.83 27.76 -1.13
CA ALA A 202 5.62 28.47 -0.73
C ALA A 202 4.32 27.87 -1.32
N ASP A 203 4.41 27.15 -2.44
CA ASP A 203 3.26 26.44 -3.05
C ASP A 203 2.94 25.13 -2.31
N PHE A 204 3.87 24.65 -1.49
CA PHE A 204 3.78 23.41 -0.72
C PHE A 204 4.11 23.68 0.75
N PRO A 205 3.24 24.43 1.47
CA PRO A 205 3.53 24.92 2.83
C PRO A 205 3.74 23.81 3.87
N TYR A 206 3.33 22.57 3.56
CA TYR A 206 3.57 21.40 4.39
C TYR A 206 4.96 20.78 4.17
N MET A 207 5.67 21.11 3.09
CA MET A 207 7.00 20.54 2.82
C MET A 207 7.98 20.93 3.92
N ALA A 208 8.64 19.93 4.48
CA ALA A 208 9.73 20.10 5.41
C ALA A 208 11.07 19.78 4.74
N TYR A 209 12.07 20.61 5.01
CA TYR A 209 13.47 20.32 4.71
C TYR A 209 14.19 20.00 6.02
N LEU A 210 14.97 18.93 6.02
CA LEU A 210 15.64 18.41 7.21
C LEU A 210 17.15 18.38 6.98
N GLU A 211 17.91 18.81 7.99
CA GLU A 211 19.33 18.49 8.13
C GLU A 211 19.49 17.57 9.35
N SER A 212 20.20 16.46 9.18
CA SER A 212 20.41 15.48 10.24
C SER A 212 21.72 14.70 10.04
N PRO A 213 22.48 14.42 11.12
CA PRO A 213 23.68 13.59 11.03
C PRO A 213 23.37 12.12 10.67
N ALA A 214 22.14 11.67 10.90
CA ALA A 214 21.69 10.32 10.55
C ALA A 214 21.33 10.19 9.06
N ALA A 215 20.89 11.28 8.42
CA ALA A 215 20.42 11.24 7.04
C ALA A 215 21.51 10.75 6.06
N PRO A 216 21.16 9.94 5.03
CA PRO A 216 22.14 9.36 4.09
C PRO A 216 23.08 10.38 3.44
N ASN A 217 22.53 11.53 3.05
CA ASN A 217 23.26 12.65 2.43
C ASN A 217 23.35 13.88 3.34
N GLY A 218 23.13 13.70 4.65
CA GLY A 218 23.03 14.80 5.62
C GLY A 218 21.75 15.63 5.53
N THR A 219 20.88 15.35 4.54
CA THR A 219 19.65 16.08 4.28
C THR A 219 18.51 15.14 3.90
N CYS A 220 17.28 15.53 4.20
CA CYS A 220 16.06 14.81 3.87
C CYS A 220 14.88 15.78 3.63
N GLY A 221 13.79 15.25 3.08
CA GLY A 221 12.48 15.87 3.08
C GLY A 221 11.60 15.39 4.24
N GLY A 222 10.40 15.93 4.31
CA GLY A 222 9.38 15.60 5.30
C GLY A 222 8.08 16.34 5.01
N ALA A 223 7.07 16.11 5.83
CA ALA A 223 5.79 16.81 5.75
C ALA A 223 5.29 17.24 7.13
N LEU A 224 4.95 18.52 7.28
CA LEU A 224 4.17 19.01 8.42
C LEU A 224 2.78 18.35 8.36
N VAL A 225 2.40 17.66 9.43
CA VAL A 225 1.10 16.95 9.53
C VAL A 225 0.23 17.43 10.68
N ALA A 226 0.80 18.24 11.57
CA ALA A 226 0.12 18.98 12.63
C ALA A 226 0.98 20.21 12.97
N PRO A 227 0.45 21.24 13.66
CA PRO A 227 1.21 22.45 13.96
C PRO A 227 2.60 22.20 14.56
N GLY A 228 2.72 21.21 15.46
CA GLY A 228 3.98 20.87 16.11
C GLY A 228 4.61 19.56 15.66
N TYR A 229 4.20 18.96 14.52
CA TYR A 229 4.68 17.64 14.11
C TYR A 229 4.99 17.53 12.61
N VAL A 230 6.17 16.98 12.30
CA VAL A 230 6.63 16.65 10.95
C VAL A 230 6.82 15.14 10.81
N LEU A 231 6.23 14.52 9.80
CA LEU A 231 6.55 13.15 9.37
C LEU A 231 7.74 13.13 8.42
N THR A 232 8.56 12.11 8.53
CA THR A 232 9.74 11.87 7.68
C THR A 232 10.06 10.37 7.65
N ALA A 233 11.00 9.97 6.80
CA ALA A 233 11.55 8.62 6.83
C ALA A 233 12.44 8.40 8.08
N ALA A 234 12.47 7.19 8.61
CA ALA A 234 13.29 6.82 9.76
C ALA A 234 14.79 6.94 9.48
N GLN A 235 15.26 6.52 8.30
CA GLN A 235 16.67 6.70 7.89
C GLN A 235 17.15 8.15 7.90
N CYS A 236 16.24 9.13 7.89
CA CYS A 236 16.61 10.54 8.01
C CYS A 236 17.09 10.90 9.41
N VAL A 237 16.68 10.14 10.43
CA VAL A 237 16.86 10.48 11.85
C VAL A 237 17.35 9.30 12.67
N PHE A 238 17.60 8.14 12.07
CA PHE A 238 18.07 6.93 12.74
C PHE A 238 19.22 6.31 11.96
N LYS A 239 20.36 6.07 12.63
CA LYS A 239 21.56 5.50 12.01
C LYS A 239 22.41 4.76 13.03
N GLY A 240 22.90 3.58 12.65
CA GLY A 240 23.82 2.81 13.50
C GLY A 240 23.18 2.27 14.78
N GLY A 241 21.87 2.06 14.79
CA GLY A 241 21.13 1.57 15.95
C GLY A 241 20.67 2.66 16.93
N GLU A 242 20.90 3.93 16.60
CA GLU A 242 20.56 5.06 17.47
C GLU A 242 19.78 6.13 16.70
N ALA A 243 18.81 6.76 17.38
CA ALA A 243 18.15 7.96 16.89
C ALA A 243 19.10 9.17 17.03
N ALA A 244 19.02 10.10 16.08
CA ALA A 244 19.73 11.37 16.16
C ALA A 244 19.26 12.15 17.38
N ASP A 245 20.17 12.88 18.03
CA ASP A 245 19.82 13.82 19.08
C ASP A 245 18.94 14.93 18.48
N ALA A 246 17.83 15.27 19.15
CA ALA A 246 16.93 16.32 18.71
C ALA A 246 17.65 17.67 18.50
N ALA A 247 18.69 17.95 19.29
CA ALA A 247 19.50 19.16 19.15
C ALA A 247 20.31 19.21 17.84
N ASP A 248 20.61 18.06 17.24
CA ASP A 248 21.39 17.93 16.00
C ASP A 248 20.50 17.88 14.74
N VAL A 249 19.18 17.75 14.91
CA VAL A 249 18.22 17.77 13.80
C VAL A 249 17.67 19.18 13.62
N LYS A 250 17.78 19.71 12.40
CA LYS A 250 17.20 21.01 12.03
C LYS A 250 16.08 20.81 11.02
N VAL A 251 14.98 21.50 11.23
CA VAL A 251 13.79 21.42 10.38
C VAL A 251 13.44 22.81 9.87
N TRP A 252 13.12 22.91 8.59
CA TRP A 252 12.54 24.11 7.99
C TRP A 252 11.18 23.77 7.40
N VAL A 253 10.18 24.59 7.71
CA VAL A 253 8.84 24.53 7.13
C VAL A 253 8.44 25.94 6.73
N ASP A 254 7.94 26.11 5.51
CA ASP A 254 7.55 27.41 4.95
C ASP A 254 8.65 28.49 5.10
N GLY A 255 9.90 28.10 4.81
CA GLY A 255 11.07 28.98 4.88
C GLY A 255 11.54 29.36 6.30
N LYS A 256 10.86 28.89 7.35
CA LYS A 256 11.21 29.16 8.75
C LYS A 256 11.83 27.93 9.41
N GLN A 257 12.94 28.16 10.13
CA GLN A 257 13.59 27.11 10.91
C GLN A 257 12.86 26.87 12.24
N TYR A 258 12.74 25.59 12.62
CA TYR A 258 12.19 25.13 13.87
C TYR A 258 13.21 24.28 14.63
N THR A 259 13.21 24.43 15.96
CA THR A 259 13.94 23.53 16.86
C THR A 259 13.14 22.24 17.04
N VAL A 260 13.82 21.10 16.98
CA VAL A 260 13.22 19.80 17.31
C VAL A 260 13.33 19.58 18.82
N GLU A 261 12.20 19.23 19.45
CA GLU A 261 12.11 18.85 20.86
C GLU A 261 12.34 17.36 21.05
N ALA A 262 11.80 16.53 20.15
CA ALA A 262 11.97 15.08 20.19
C ALA A 262 11.98 14.45 18.79
N VAL A 263 12.83 13.45 18.63
CA VAL A 263 12.84 12.51 17.51
C VAL A 263 12.08 11.27 17.93
N LEU A 264 11.04 10.90 17.19
CA LEU A 264 10.14 9.80 17.50
C LEU A 264 10.30 8.71 16.45
N VAL A 265 10.83 7.57 16.90
CA VAL A 265 11.01 6.34 16.13
C VAL A 265 10.51 5.18 16.97
N ASP A 266 10.06 4.10 16.33
CA ASP A 266 9.46 2.95 17.01
C ASP A 266 10.47 1.82 17.24
N THR A 267 11.49 2.08 18.06
CA THR A 267 12.62 1.14 18.26
C THR A 267 12.25 -0.20 18.89
N ASP A 268 11.08 -0.27 19.53
CA ASP A 268 10.59 -1.48 20.19
C ASP A 268 9.78 -2.38 19.23
N ASN A 269 9.52 -1.92 18.01
CA ASN A 269 8.76 -2.65 17.01
C ASN A 269 9.64 -3.58 16.18
N ALA A 270 9.18 -4.82 16.01
CA ALA A 270 9.89 -5.84 15.23
C ALA A 270 10.04 -5.43 13.76
N GLN A 271 9.03 -4.80 13.16
CA GLN A 271 9.09 -4.33 11.77
C GLN A 271 10.10 -3.19 11.61
N PHE A 272 10.19 -2.28 12.59
CA PHE A 272 11.25 -1.26 12.61
C PHE A 272 12.67 -1.87 12.77
N ALA A 273 12.80 -2.95 13.53
CA ALA A 273 14.07 -3.67 13.62
C ALA A 273 14.43 -4.38 12.31
N GLU A 274 13.43 -4.86 11.56
CA GLU A 274 13.62 -5.43 10.23
C GLU A 274 14.09 -4.37 9.24
N PHE A 275 13.48 -3.19 9.18
CA PHE A 275 13.94 -2.06 8.34
C PHE A 275 15.45 -1.79 8.41
N GLN A 276 16.07 -1.94 9.59
CA GLN A 276 17.51 -1.71 9.77
C GLN A 276 18.39 -2.77 9.09
N ASN A 277 17.81 -3.88 8.66
CA ASN A 277 18.50 -4.97 7.99
C ASN A 277 18.56 -4.68 6.48
N PRO A 278 19.75 -4.45 5.90
CA PRO A 278 19.93 -4.15 4.48
C PRO A 278 19.59 -5.34 3.55
N LYS A 279 19.19 -6.49 4.09
CA LYS A 279 18.69 -7.66 3.35
C LYS A 279 17.18 -7.88 3.51
N SER A 280 16.52 -7.08 4.33
CA SER A 280 15.08 -7.15 4.54
C SER A 280 14.35 -6.29 3.52
N GLU A 281 13.07 -6.59 3.38
CA GLU A 281 12.11 -5.72 2.76
C GLU A 281 11.86 -4.54 3.73
N ASN A 282 12.23 -3.32 3.34
CA ASN A 282 12.31 -2.12 4.20
C ASN A 282 10.92 -1.56 4.62
N SER A 283 10.00 -2.40 5.06
CA SER A 283 8.75 -1.92 5.66
C SER A 283 9.09 -1.14 6.95
N TRP A 284 8.31 -0.11 7.28
CA TRP A 284 8.48 0.69 8.52
C TRP A 284 9.57 1.77 8.54
N ASP A 285 10.02 2.29 7.38
CA ASP A 285 10.90 3.48 7.32
C ASP A 285 10.15 4.79 7.63
N ILE A 286 9.62 4.93 8.85
CA ILE A 286 8.84 6.09 9.27
C ILE A 286 9.32 6.63 10.62
N ALA A 287 9.35 7.95 10.72
CA ALA A 287 9.62 8.69 11.95
C ALA A 287 8.77 9.97 12.03
N MET A 288 8.64 10.49 13.23
CA MET A 288 8.00 11.77 13.50
C MET A 288 8.92 12.70 14.29
N LEU A 289 8.95 13.97 13.93
CA LEU A 289 9.67 15.02 14.65
C LEU A 289 8.66 15.90 15.38
N ALA A 290 8.84 16.03 16.69
CA ALA A 290 8.11 16.96 17.53
C ALA A 290 8.84 18.31 17.54
N LEU A 291 8.19 19.37 17.06
CA LEU A 291 8.74 20.72 17.06
C LEU A 291 8.59 21.38 18.44
N ALA A 292 9.59 22.12 18.88
CA ALA A 292 9.56 22.82 20.17
C ALA A 292 8.56 23.99 20.21
N ASN A 293 8.17 24.51 19.05
CA ASN A 293 7.13 25.52 18.90
C ASN A 293 6.29 25.21 17.66
N ASP A 294 5.00 25.52 17.74
CA ASP A 294 4.07 25.30 16.64
C ASP A 294 4.41 26.16 15.42
N SER A 295 4.18 25.57 14.25
CA SER A 295 4.21 26.22 12.95
C SER A 295 2.82 26.77 12.61
N ASP A 296 2.79 27.99 12.07
CA ASP A 296 1.58 28.61 11.52
C ASP A 296 1.32 28.18 10.06
N ALA A 297 2.22 27.37 9.48
CA ALA A 297 2.10 26.88 8.11
C ALA A 297 0.94 25.88 7.96
N LYS A 298 0.40 25.77 6.75
CA LYS A 298 -0.60 24.74 6.44
C LYS A 298 0.07 23.37 6.43
N TYR A 299 -0.50 22.43 7.16
CA TYR A 299 -0.05 21.03 7.20
C TYR A 299 -0.87 20.14 6.25
N ALA A 300 -0.30 18.99 5.90
CA ALA A 300 -0.95 17.96 5.11
C ALA A 300 -1.96 17.17 5.94
N ALA A 301 -3.09 16.79 5.34
CA ALA A 301 -4.05 15.90 6.01
C ALA A 301 -3.49 14.48 6.09
N LEU A 302 -3.76 13.77 7.18
CA LEU A 302 -3.40 12.35 7.33
C LEU A 302 -4.54 11.45 6.84
N PRO A 303 -4.25 10.23 6.36
CA PRO A 303 -5.26 9.38 5.71
C PRO A 303 -6.25 8.79 6.72
N LEU A 304 -7.52 8.70 6.30
CA LEU A 304 -8.61 7.98 6.97
C LEU A 304 -9.31 7.00 6.01
N ALA A 305 -8.63 6.69 4.91
CA ALA A 305 -9.05 5.77 3.88
C ALA A 305 -7.80 5.06 3.35
N ASP A 306 -8.00 3.86 2.82
CA ASP A 306 -6.94 3.05 2.22
C ASP A 306 -6.48 3.68 0.90
N LEU A 307 -5.56 4.64 0.99
CA LEU A 307 -5.01 5.42 -0.12
C LEU A 307 -3.47 5.38 -0.10
N PRO A 308 -2.82 5.39 -1.28
CA PRO A 308 -3.44 5.27 -2.60
C PRO A 308 -3.95 3.84 -2.83
N VAL A 309 -4.95 3.68 -3.71
CA VAL A 309 -5.25 2.36 -4.29
C VAL A 309 -4.46 2.18 -5.58
N ASN A 310 -4.21 0.93 -5.96
CA ASN A 310 -3.47 0.61 -7.17
C ASN A 310 -4.10 1.28 -8.42
N GLY A 311 -3.29 2.04 -9.15
CA GLY A 311 -3.69 2.85 -10.31
C GLY A 311 -4.04 4.31 -9.99
N ASP A 312 -4.12 4.70 -8.72
CA ASP A 312 -4.37 6.08 -8.33
C ASP A 312 -3.24 7.00 -8.78
N TRP A 313 -3.61 8.21 -9.17
CA TRP A 313 -2.64 9.27 -9.44
C TRP A 313 -2.33 10.02 -8.16
N ILE A 314 -1.05 10.11 -7.84
CA ILE A 314 -0.54 10.88 -6.71
C ILE A 314 0.40 11.99 -7.19
N ASN A 315 0.50 13.05 -6.40
CA ASN A 315 1.49 14.09 -6.59
C ASN A 315 2.65 13.82 -5.63
N THR A 316 3.80 13.42 -6.18
CA THR A 316 5.04 13.33 -5.42
C THR A 316 5.82 14.63 -5.53
N SER A 317 6.51 14.99 -4.47
CA SER A 317 7.34 16.20 -4.41
C SER A 317 8.65 15.91 -3.72
N ALA A 318 9.73 16.56 -4.15
CA ALA A 318 11.02 16.45 -3.49
C ALA A 318 11.83 17.74 -3.66
N TRP A 319 12.83 17.92 -2.81
CA TRP A 319 13.75 19.06 -2.89
C TRP A 319 14.73 18.89 -4.05
N LYS A 320 14.70 19.84 -4.98
CA LYS A 320 15.68 19.98 -6.06
C LYS A 320 16.92 20.72 -5.59
N ASP A 321 16.69 21.80 -4.86
CA ASP A 321 17.71 22.62 -4.20
C ASP A 321 17.37 22.73 -2.72
N ALA A 322 18.40 22.63 -1.87
CA ALA A 322 18.26 22.65 -0.41
C ALA A 322 17.31 23.76 0.07
N GLY A 323 16.15 23.35 0.58
CA GLY A 323 15.14 24.21 1.19
C GLY A 323 14.61 25.37 0.31
N SER A 324 14.77 25.33 -1.01
CA SER A 324 14.43 26.48 -1.88
C SER A 324 13.58 26.15 -3.09
N ASN A 325 13.89 25.08 -3.82
CA ASN A 325 13.11 24.68 -5.00
C ASN A 325 12.58 23.26 -4.81
N VAL A 326 11.28 23.10 -5.02
CA VAL A 326 10.59 21.81 -4.99
C VAL A 326 10.32 21.39 -6.42
N GLU A 327 10.63 20.13 -6.72
CA GLU A 327 10.25 19.47 -7.95
C GLU A 327 9.05 18.58 -7.67
N THR A 328 8.02 18.63 -8.53
CA THR A 328 6.82 17.81 -8.39
C THR A 328 6.52 16.99 -9.62
N ALA A 329 5.94 15.82 -9.40
CA ALA A 329 5.50 14.92 -10.45
C ALA A 329 4.15 14.30 -10.09
N MET A 330 3.22 14.32 -11.03
CA MET A 330 1.97 13.56 -10.93
C MET A 330 2.20 12.21 -11.60
N VAL A 331 2.10 11.12 -10.82
CA VAL A 331 2.47 9.77 -11.25
C VAL A 331 1.47 8.73 -10.75
N PRO A 332 1.25 7.62 -11.48
CA PRO A 332 0.44 6.51 -11.00
C PRO A 332 1.16 5.77 -9.87
N ALA A 333 0.40 5.37 -8.87
CA ALA A 333 0.81 4.50 -7.78
C ALA A 333 0.40 3.04 -8.06
N TRP A 334 1.19 2.08 -7.61
CA TRP A 334 0.86 0.66 -7.70
C TRP A 334 1.47 -0.15 -6.55
N ASP A 335 0.83 -1.28 -6.25
CA ASP A 335 1.30 -2.26 -5.27
C ASP A 335 2.20 -3.32 -5.94
N GLY A 336 2.94 -4.08 -5.14
CA GLY A 336 3.75 -5.18 -5.66
C GLY A 336 5.00 -4.72 -6.39
N CYS A 337 5.69 -3.74 -5.79
CA CYS A 337 7.02 -3.30 -6.19
C CYS A 337 8.01 -4.47 -6.35
N ALA A 338 9.04 -4.28 -7.19
CA ALA A 338 10.07 -5.30 -7.36
C ALA A 338 10.70 -5.69 -6.01
N PRO A 339 10.86 -7.00 -5.72
CA PRO A 339 11.32 -7.48 -4.42
C PRO A 339 12.75 -7.04 -4.11
N GLY A 340 13.00 -6.62 -2.87
CA GLY A 340 14.29 -6.12 -2.37
C GLY A 340 14.27 -4.71 -1.78
N TRP A 341 13.13 -4.02 -1.85
CA TRP A 341 12.89 -2.70 -1.27
C TRP A 341 11.40 -2.57 -0.91
N ALA A 342 10.80 -3.53 -0.20
CA ALA A 342 9.35 -3.47 0.02
C ALA A 342 9.01 -2.33 0.98
N ASP A 343 8.76 -1.18 0.38
CA ASP A 343 7.83 -0.19 0.90
C ASP A 343 6.45 -0.54 0.33
N GLU A 344 5.38 -0.20 1.07
CA GLU A 344 4.06 -0.76 0.84
C GLU A 344 3.46 -0.40 -0.54
N PHE A 345 3.93 0.66 -1.21
CA PHE A 345 3.61 0.96 -2.62
C PHE A 345 4.73 1.69 -3.38
N CYS A 346 4.63 1.67 -4.72
CA CYS A 346 5.53 2.38 -5.64
C CYS A 346 4.77 3.43 -6.43
N ALA A 347 5.47 4.46 -6.91
CA ALA A 347 4.90 5.39 -7.87
C ALA A 347 5.95 5.97 -8.82
N GLY A 348 5.59 6.16 -10.09
CA GLY A 348 6.52 6.58 -11.12
C GLY A 348 6.04 6.41 -12.56
N GLY A 349 6.93 6.65 -13.52
CA GLY A 349 6.70 6.68 -14.96
C GLY A 349 7.63 7.69 -15.64
N SER A 350 7.46 7.93 -16.95
CA SER A 350 8.29 8.92 -17.69
C SER A 350 8.29 10.33 -17.12
N GLY A 351 7.28 10.68 -16.32
CA GLY A 351 7.15 11.97 -15.63
C GLY A 351 7.72 11.99 -14.21
N PHE A 352 8.36 10.92 -13.73
CA PHE A 352 8.91 10.89 -12.38
C PHE A 352 10.05 11.89 -12.20
N LEU A 353 10.27 12.27 -10.94
CA LEU A 353 11.29 13.22 -10.52
C LEU A 353 12.68 12.79 -11.02
N GLN A 354 13.53 13.76 -11.37
CA GLN A 354 14.79 13.46 -12.08
C GLN A 354 16.05 13.72 -11.25
N ALA A 355 16.00 14.64 -10.29
CA ALA A 355 17.15 14.94 -9.42
C ALA A 355 16.68 15.46 -8.07
N CYS A 356 16.80 14.60 -7.05
CA CYS A 356 16.32 14.91 -5.70
C CYS A 356 17.32 14.45 -4.64
N PRO A 357 18.38 15.23 -4.37
CA PRO A 357 19.41 14.83 -3.41
C PRO A 357 18.89 14.62 -1.97
N SER A 358 17.69 15.11 -1.68
CA SER A 358 17.00 15.03 -0.38
C SER A 358 15.58 14.46 -0.51
N ASP A 359 15.36 13.46 -1.38
CA ASP A 359 14.02 12.86 -1.59
C ASP A 359 13.51 12.08 -0.39
N LYS A 360 14.37 11.40 0.37
CA LYS A 360 13.97 10.56 1.51
C LYS A 360 13.13 11.36 2.51
N GLY A 361 12.00 10.78 2.91
CA GLY A 361 10.98 11.42 3.75
C GLY A 361 10.05 12.39 3.03
N SER A 362 10.27 12.71 1.75
CA SER A 362 9.44 13.68 1.03
C SER A 362 8.04 13.13 0.73
N PRO A 363 7.01 14.01 0.69
CA PRO A 363 5.62 13.59 0.66
C PRO A 363 5.12 13.13 -0.72
N ALA A 364 4.28 12.10 -0.67
CA ALA A 364 3.37 11.68 -1.72
C ALA A 364 1.93 12.05 -1.31
N MET A 365 1.27 12.85 -2.15
CA MET A 365 -0.04 13.44 -1.86
C MET A 365 -1.11 12.89 -2.80
N SER A 366 -2.26 12.49 -2.26
CA SER A 366 -3.50 12.35 -3.02
C SER A 366 -4.41 13.52 -2.65
N SER A 367 -4.62 14.44 -3.60
CA SER A 367 -5.26 15.73 -3.33
C SER A 367 -4.54 16.50 -2.19
N ASN A 368 -5.17 16.66 -1.02
CA ASN A 368 -4.59 17.31 0.17
C ASN A 368 -4.17 16.32 1.27
N THR A 369 -4.31 15.02 1.02
CA THR A 369 -3.98 13.94 1.96
C THR A 369 -2.59 13.40 1.68
N LEU A 370 -1.75 13.35 2.71
CA LEU A 370 -0.46 12.67 2.69
C LEU A 370 -0.72 11.17 2.71
N VAL A 371 -0.49 10.50 1.58
CA VAL A 371 -0.74 9.07 1.43
C VAL A 371 0.53 8.24 1.55
N GLY A 372 1.69 8.87 1.36
CA GLY A 372 2.97 8.23 1.60
C GLY A 372 4.13 9.20 1.83
N ILE A 373 5.24 8.63 2.25
CA ILE A 373 6.55 9.30 2.34
C ILE A 373 7.60 8.47 1.60
N THR A 374 8.53 9.13 0.92
CA THR A 374 9.57 8.43 0.13
C THR A 374 10.54 7.70 1.06
N SER A 375 10.79 6.41 0.84
CA SER A 375 11.71 5.61 1.66
C SER A 375 12.81 4.93 0.84
N GLY A 376 12.46 4.16 -0.18
CA GLY A 376 13.45 3.48 -1.01
C GLY A 376 14.17 4.36 -2.02
N PRO A 377 14.97 3.74 -2.91
CA PRO A 377 15.63 4.43 -4.01
C PRO A 377 14.63 5.19 -4.88
N GLY A 378 15.03 6.36 -5.38
CA GLY A 378 14.15 7.20 -6.18
C GLY A 378 14.95 8.00 -7.20
N CYS A 379 14.75 9.32 -7.19
CA CYS A 379 15.42 10.26 -8.08
C CYS A 379 16.85 10.63 -7.62
N ASP A 380 17.39 9.93 -6.63
CA ASP A 380 18.73 10.10 -6.04
C ASP A 380 19.85 9.42 -6.84
N GLY A 381 19.81 9.54 -8.18
CA GLY A 381 20.85 9.05 -9.07
C GLY A 381 20.70 7.59 -9.51
N THR A 382 19.53 6.98 -9.28
CA THR A 382 19.17 5.71 -9.91
C THR A 382 18.54 5.95 -11.28
N ALA A 383 18.68 4.99 -12.20
CA ALA A 383 17.98 5.01 -13.50
C ALA A 383 16.51 4.59 -13.38
N ALA A 384 15.99 4.46 -12.15
CA ALA A 384 14.60 4.09 -11.92
C ALA A 384 13.72 5.32 -12.17
N ASN A 385 12.72 5.16 -13.02
CA ASN A 385 11.71 6.18 -13.26
C ASN A 385 10.60 6.12 -12.19
N TYR A 386 10.89 5.62 -10.99
CA TYR A 386 9.91 5.43 -9.92
C TYR A 386 10.57 5.42 -8.55
N GLY A 387 9.78 5.70 -7.51
CA GLY A 387 10.18 5.65 -6.11
C GLY A 387 9.35 4.65 -5.33
N TYR A 388 9.84 4.35 -4.12
CA TYR A 388 9.19 3.49 -3.14
C TYR A 388 8.75 4.35 -1.95
N PHE A 389 7.56 4.05 -1.42
CA PHE A 389 6.89 4.89 -0.45
C PHE A 389 6.29 4.08 0.70
N VAL A 390 6.44 4.62 1.91
CA VAL A 390 5.71 4.08 3.07
C VAL A 390 4.24 4.45 2.93
N LYS A 391 3.30 3.48 3.00
CA LYS A 391 1.85 3.72 2.93
C LYS A 391 1.32 4.16 4.28
N LEU A 392 0.96 5.44 4.41
CA LEU A 392 0.48 5.98 5.70
C LEU A 392 -0.90 5.48 6.12
N ALA A 393 -1.67 4.89 5.19
CA ALA A 393 -2.96 4.30 5.48
C ALA A 393 -2.87 2.85 6.01
N ASP A 394 -1.67 2.25 6.02
CA ASP A 394 -1.43 1.00 6.71
C ASP A 394 -1.81 1.13 8.18
N LYS A 395 -2.53 0.15 8.74
CA LYS A 395 -3.11 0.29 10.08
C LYS A 395 -2.06 0.36 11.18
N ASP A 396 -0.95 -0.36 11.01
CA ASP A 396 0.08 -0.46 12.02
C ASP A 396 0.91 0.85 12.01
N ILE A 397 1.23 1.37 10.80
CA ILE A 397 1.82 2.70 10.61
C ILE A 397 0.90 3.80 11.16
N LEU A 398 -0.38 3.78 10.79
CA LEU A 398 -1.36 4.78 11.20
C LEU A 398 -1.57 4.77 12.72
N GLN A 399 -1.64 3.59 13.33
CA GLN A 399 -1.69 3.44 14.78
C GLN A 399 -0.45 4.09 15.41
N GLN A 400 0.75 3.85 14.87
CA GLN A 400 1.97 4.44 15.40
C GLN A 400 1.97 5.98 15.28
N ILE A 401 1.45 6.52 14.19
CA ILE A 401 1.23 7.96 14.02
C ILE A 401 0.31 8.50 15.13
N THR A 402 -0.78 7.80 15.47
CA THR A 402 -1.66 8.24 16.58
C THR A 402 -0.96 8.21 17.94
N VAL A 403 -0.07 7.24 18.18
CA VAL A 403 0.74 7.16 19.40
C VAL A 403 1.66 8.37 19.50
N TRP A 404 2.37 8.69 18.42
CA TRP A 404 3.28 9.83 18.38
C TRP A 404 2.56 11.16 18.49
N LEU A 405 1.41 11.36 17.84
CA LEU A 405 0.63 12.59 18.01
C LEU A 405 0.20 12.77 19.47
N ASN A 406 -0.21 11.71 20.15
CA ASN A 406 -0.64 11.79 21.55
C ASN A 406 0.50 11.88 22.59
N ASN A 407 1.76 11.76 22.17
CA ASN A 407 2.89 11.64 23.10
C ASN A 407 3.13 12.89 23.98
N ARG A 408 2.67 14.07 23.53
CA ARG A 408 2.75 15.35 24.27
C ARG A 408 1.38 15.88 24.68
N GLY A 409 0.36 15.01 24.77
CA GLY A 409 -1.01 15.44 25.02
C GLY A 409 -1.52 16.29 23.86
N THR A 410 -1.97 17.53 24.12
CA THR A 410 -2.48 18.44 23.08
C THR A 410 -1.44 19.42 22.54
N VAL A 411 -0.19 19.39 23.03
CA VAL A 411 0.87 20.28 22.54
C VAL A 411 1.24 19.91 21.10
N GLY A 412 1.29 20.90 20.21
CA GLY A 412 1.54 20.65 18.79
C GLY A 412 0.33 20.18 17.99
N GLN A 413 -0.87 20.14 18.61
CA GLN A 413 -2.12 19.76 17.96
C GLN A 413 -3.12 20.93 17.96
N ASP A 414 -3.82 21.13 16.85
CA ASP A 414 -5.02 21.97 16.80
C ASP A 414 -6.29 21.11 16.89
N GLN A 415 -7.45 21.77 16.79
CA GLN A 415 -8.75 21.08 16.86
C GLN A 415 -8.97 20.09 15.71
N ASN A 416 -8.41 20.35 14.52
CA ASN A 416 -8.58 19.45 13.38
C ASN A 416 -7.83 18.14 13.63
N ILE A 417 -6.62 18.22 14.19
CA ILE A 417 -5.84 17.02 14.56
C ILE A 417 -6.51 16.24 15.68
N GLN A 418 -7.09 16.91 16.66
CA GLN A 418 -7.86 16.24 17.71
C GLN A 418 -9.10 15.53 17.14
N ASN A 419 -9.80 16.15 16.20
CA ASN A 419 -10.93 15.51 15.51
C ASN A 419 -10.46 14.33 14.66
N TRP A 420 -9.36 14.52 13.93
CA TRP A 420 -8.75 13.46 13.13
C TRP A 420 -8.34 12.26 13.99
N LEU A 421 -7.79 12.47 15.19
CA LEU A 421 -7.47 11.37 16.12
C LEU A 421 -8.72 10.58 16.56
N ILE A 422 -9.87 11.24 16.69
CA ILE A 422 -11.14 10.57 16.98
C ILE A 422 -11.56 9.72 15.78
N GLU A 423 -11.52 10.27 14.57
CA GLU A 423 -11.87 9.57 13.34
C GLU A 423 -10.91 8.42 13.02
N ALA A 424 -9.61 8.61 13.27
CA ALA A 424 -8.57 7.61 13.12
C ALA A 424 -8.82 6.41 14.04
N ASN A 425 -9.29 6.63 15.27
CA ASN A 425 -9.69 5.53 16.15
C ASN A 425 -10.87 4.74 15.59
N THR A 426 -11.86 5.40 14.98
CA THR A 426 -12.97 4.73 14.29
C THR A 426 -12.45 3.94 13.08
N TYR A 427 -11.53 4.49 12.28
CA TYR A 427 -10.93 3.79 11.14
C TYR A 427 -10.10 2.56 11.57
N LEU A 428 -9.25 2.71 12.59
CA LEU A 428 -8.39 1.64 13.10
C LEU A 428 -9.21 0.50 13.73
N TYR A 429 -10.16 0.85 14.61
CA TYR A 429 -10.82 -0.09 15.51
C TYR A 429 -12.30 -0.35 15.21
N GLY A 430 -12.89 0.34 14.23
CA GLY A 430 -14.28 0.13 13.80
C GLY A 430 -15.33 0.45 14.88
N LYS A 431 -15.04 1.37 15.79
CA LYS A 431 -15.91 1.78 16.90
C LYS A 431 -16.66 3.06 16.61
#